data_AF-A0A2N0LB57-F1
#
_entry.id   AF-A0A2N0LB57-F1
#
_cell.length_a   1.000
_cell.length_b   1.000
_cell.length_c   1.000
_cell.angle_alpha   90.00
_cell.angle_beta   90.00
_cell.angle_gamma   90.00
#
_symmetry.space_group_name_H-M   'P 1'
#
loop_
_entity.id
_entity.type
_entity.pdbx_description
1 polymer ?
#
loop_
_entity_poly.entity_id
_entity_poly.type
_entity_poly.pdbx_seq_one_letter_code
_entity_poly.pdbx_strand_id
1 'polypeptide(L)'
;MGWTLVLVMVVVSLVFALAAVLMLRWLGKREPYSNFISLRTRRKLTFVRLMMGDNRVPRYVKLIPILLLLYLSSPIDLVPDFIPVLGYLDDVVIALLALALIIRLTSGPVVVDLLQRAKLADATT
;
A
#
# COMPACT_ATOMS: atom_id res chain seq x y z
N MET A 1 -23.52 27.45 -0.66
CA MET A 1 -23.55 26.03 -1.11
C MET A 1 -22.17 25.37 -1.23
N GLY A 2 -21.04 26.10 -1.22
CA GLY A 2 -19.70 25.48 -1.32
C GLY A 2 -19.12 24.87 -0.02
N TRP A 3 -19.40 25.48 1.14
CA TRP A 3 -18.80 25.07 2.42
C TRP A 3 -19.24 23.69 2.92
N THR A 4 -20.46 23.26 2.60
CA THR A 4 -20.98 21.93 2.99
C THR A 4 -20.26 20.79 2.28
N LEU A 5 -19.86 20.98 1.02
CA LEU A 5 -19.08 19.98 0.28
C LEU A 5 -17.67 19.85 0.87
N VAL A 6 -17.03 20.98 1.21
CA VAL A 6 -15.72 20.98 1.87
C VAL A 6 -15.77 20.24 3.20
N LEU A 7 -16.79 20.49 4.01
CA LEU A 7 -16.97 19.85 5.32
C LEU A 7 -17.16 18.32 5.17
N VAL A 8 -17.96 17.90 4.19
CA VAL A 8 -18.16 16.47 3.89
C VAL A 8 -16.85 15.80 3.46
N MET A 9 -16.06 16.43 2.58
CA MET A 9 -14.77 15.86 2.15
C MET A 9 -13.78 15.73 3.32
N VAL A 10 -13.70 16.75 4.19
CA VAL A 10 -12.84 16.72 5.38
C VAL A 10 -13.22 15.58 6.32
N VAL A 11 -14.51 15.40 6.58
CA VAL A 11 -15.01 14.32 7.45
C VAL A 11 -14.72 12.96 6.83
N VAL A 12 -14.94 12.79 5.51
CA VAL A 12 -14.64 11.54 4.79
C VAL A 12 -13.14 11.22 4.86
N SER A 13 -12.26 12.20 4.62
CA SER A 13 -10.81 12.01 4.70
C SER A 13 -10.35 11.68 6.12
N LEU A 14 -10.92 12.31 7.15
CA LEU A 14 -10.63 12.00 8.55
C LEU A 14 -11.04 10.57 8.91
N VAL A 15 -12.23 10.15 8.50
CA VAL A 15 -12.72 8.77 8.72
C VAL A 15 -11.83 7.77 7.99
N PHE A 16 -11.44 8.07 6.75
CA PHE A 16 -10.54 7.23 5.98
C PHE A 16 -9.15 7.11 6.63
N ALA A 17 -8.55 8.23 7.04
CA ALA A 17 -7.28 8.26 7.74
C ALA A 17 -7.34 7.51 9.08
N LEU A 18 -8.42 7.69 9.85
CA LEU A 18 -8.61 6.95 11.10
C LEU A 18 -8.76 5.45 10.84
N ALA A 19 -9.57 5.05 9.87
CA ALA A 19 -9.71 3.65 9.47
C ALA A 19 -8.37 3.06 9.04
N ALA A 20 -7.57 3.81 8.28
CA ALA A 20 -6.23 3.44 7.88
C ALA A 20 -5.30 3.22 9.08
N VAL A 21 -5.26 4.16 10.03
CA VAL A 21 -4.43 4.05 11.24
C VAL A 21 -4.86 2.87 12.11
N LEU A 22 -6.16 2.65 12.30
CA LEU A 22 -6.70 1.51 13.04
C LEU A 22 -6.35 0.20 12.34
N MET A 23 -6.44 0.16 11.02
CA MET A 23 -6.04 -0.97 10.19
C MET A 23 -4.54 -1.27 10.33
N LEU A 24 -3.67 -0.26 10.28
CA LEU A 24 -2.23 -0.39 10.45
C LEU A 24 -1.88 -0.90 11.85
N ARG A 25 -2.52 -0.38 12.90
CA ARG A 25 -2.32 -0.85 14.28
C ARG A 25 -2.75 -2.31 14.46
N TRP A 26 -3.84 -2.71 13.83
CA TRP A 26 -4.29 -4.10 13.86
C TRP A 26 -3.31 -5.02 13.10
N LEU A 27 -2.72 -4.55 12.00
CA LEU A 27 -1.71 -5.28 11.23
C LEU A 27 -0.34 -5.38 11.91
N GLY A 28 0.06 -4.39 12.70
CA GLY A 28 1.34 -4.40 13.41
C GLY A 28 1.51 -5.58 14.39
N LYS A 29 0.40 -6.26 14.74
CA LYS A 29 0.41 -7.50 15.52
C LYS A 29 0.72 -8.76 14.70
N ARG A 30 0.84 -8.66 13.37
CA ARG A 30 1.16 -9.80 12.49
C ARG A 30 2.62 -9.73 12.04
N GLU A 31 3.39 -10.73 12.44
CA GLU A 31 4.80 -11.02 12.11
C GLU A 31 5.29 -10.70 10.68
N PRO A 32 4.51 -10.85 9.58
CA PRO A 32 5.02 -10.64 8.23
C PRO A 32 5.40 -9.19 7.90
N TYR A 33 4.93 -8.20 8.67
CA TYR A 33 5.07 -6.78 8.35
C TYR A 33 6.48 -6.22 8.61
N SER A 34 7.15 -6.70 9.66
CA SER A 34 8.50 -6.21 10.06
C SER A 34 9.57 -6.53 9.01
N ASN A 35 9.45 -7.71 8.39
CA ASN A 35 10.39 -8.21 7.40
C ASN A 35 10.29 -7.50 6.04
N PHE A 36 9.17 -6.83 5.74
CA PHE A 36 8.98 -6.12 4.49
C PHE A 36 9.55 -4.69 4.54
N ILE A 37 9.37 -4.01 5.67
CA ILE A 37 9.84 -2.63 5.85
C ILE A 37 11.37 -2.54 5.72
N SER A 38 12.10 -3.56 6.17
CA SER A 38 13.55 -3.62 6.08
C SER A 38 14.09 -3.94 4.67
N LEU A 39 13.23 -4.20 3.69
CA LEU A 39 13.67 -4.54 2.34
C LEU A 39 14.15 -3.31 1.57
N ARG A 40 15.29 -3.47 0.91
CA ARG A 40 15.81 -2.52 -0.08
C ARG A 40 14.81 -2.37 -1.24
N THR A 41 14.80 -1.19 -1.88
CA THR A 41 13.87 -0.85 -2.99
C THR A 41 13.82 -1.91 -4.10
N ARG A 42 14.97 -2.51 -4.46
CA ARG A 42 15.03 -3.58 -5.47
C ARG A 42 14.21 -4.82 -5.08
N ARG A 43 14.38 -5.30 -3.84
CA ARG A 43 13.62 -6.45 -3.29
C ARG A 43 12.12 -6.20 -3.25
N LYS A 44 11.69 -4.95 -2.99
CA LYS A 44 10.27 -4.57 -3.02
C LYS A 44 9.68 -4.71 -4.42
N LEU A 45 10.40 -4.26 -5.45
CA LEU A 45 9.99 -4.42 -6.86
C LEU A 45 9.95 -5.89 -7.26
N THR A 46 10.97 -6.67 -6.89
CA THR A 46 11.02 -8.12 -7.15
C THR A 46 9.85 -8.85 -6.49
N PHE A 47 9.51 -8.50 -5.24
CA PHE A 47 8.34 -9.05 -4.55
C PHE A 47 7.04 -8.77 -5.30
N VAL A 48 6.80 -7.51 -5.72
CA VAL A 48 5.59 -7.14 -6.47
C VAL A 48 5.53 -7.91 -7.79
N ARG A 49 6.65 -8.04 -8.49
CA ARG A 49 6.72 -8.82 -9.74
C ARG A 49 6.38 -10.30 -9.51
N LEU A 50 6.93 -10.93 -8.48
CA LEU A 50 6.65 -12.33 -8.13
C LEU A 50 5.18 -12.52 -7.73
N MET A 51 4.66 -11.61 -6.91
CA MET A 51 3.26 -11.59 -6.48
C MET A 51 2.29 -11.50 -7.66
N MET A 52 2.58 -10.65 -8.65
CA MET A 52 1.76 -10.50 -9.86
C MET A 52 1.68 -11.80 -10.66
N GLY A 53 2.78 -12.57 -10.71
CA GLY A 53 2.84 -13.86 -11.40
C GLY A 53 2.26 -15.05 -10.62
N ASP A 54 2.11 -14.95 -9.29
CA ASP A 54 1.70 -16.09 -8.47
C ASP A 54 0.17 -16.31 -8.48
N ASN A 55 -0.28 -17.51 -8.83
CA ASN A 55 -1.71 -17.87 -8.85
C ASN A 55 -2.33 -18.01 -7.46
N ARG A 56 -1.52 -18.16 -6.40
CA ARG A 56 -1.97 -18.20 -5.01
C ARG A 56 -2.41 -16.83 -4.49
N VAL A 57 -2.01 -15.76 -5.18
CA VAL A 57 -2.42 -14.40 -4.87
C VAL A 57 -3.75 -14.12 -5.59
N PRO A 58 -4.82 -13.77 -4.85
CA PRO A 58 -6.11 -13.47 -5.47
C PRO A 58 -6.03 -12.27 -6.42
N ARG A 59 -6.77 -12.33 -7.54
CA ARG A 59 -6.73 -11.30 -8.58
C ARG A 59 -7.05 -9.89 -8.08
N TYR A 60 -8.00 -9.77 -7.15
CA TYR A 60 -8.35 -8.48 -6.55
C TYR A 60 -7.19 -7.86 -5.75
N VAL A 61 -6.27 -8.67 -5.21
CA VAL A 61 -5.06 -8.18 -4.53
C VAL A 61 -4.04 -7.68 -5.54
N LYS A 62 -3.96 -8.32 -6.72
CA LYS A 62 -3.11 -7.88 -7.84
C LYS A 62 -3.55 -6.53 -8.43
N LEU A 63 -4.82 -6.15 -8.24
CA LEU A 63 -5.31 -4.82 -8.64
C LEU A 63 -4.77 -3.70 -7.76
N ILE A 64 -4.40 -3.97 -6.50
CA ILE A 64 -3.91 -2.94 -5.57
C ILE A 64 -2.67 -2.20 -6.09
N PRO A 65 -1.57 -2.86 -6.52
CA PRO A 65 -0.43 -2.16 -7.09
C PRO A 65 -0.76 -1.47 -8.42
N ILE A 66 -1.71 -1.99 -9.20
CA ILE A 66 -2.17 -1.34 -10.44
C ILE A 66 -2.92 -0.04 -10.11
N LEU A 67 -3.82 -0.07 -9.13
CA LEU A 67 -4.54 1.11 -8.65
C LEU A 67 -3.58 2.13 -8.03
N LEU A 68 -2.56 1.68 -7.31
CA LEU A 68 -1.51 2.54 -6.78
C LEU A 68 -0.70 3.21 -7.90
N LEU A 69 -0.31 2.46 -8.93
CA LEU A 69 0.38 3.01 -10.10
C LEU A 69 -0.52 3.95 -10.90
N LEU A 70 -1.81 3.61 -11.04
CA LEU A 70 -2.79 4.46 -11.70
C LEU A 70 -3.03 5.75 -10.90
N TYR A 71 -3.04 5.66 -9.57
CA TYR A 71 -3.11 6.81 -8.67
C TYR A 71 -1.87 7.72 -8.83
N LEU A 72 -0.66 7.15 -8.73
CA LEU A 72 0.60 7.89 -8.90
C LEU A 72 0.80 8.45 -10.32
N SER A 73 0.20 7.81 -11.33
CA SER A 73 0.26 8.23 -12.74
C SER A 73 -0.93 9.08 -13.16
N SER A 74 -1.93 9.25 -12.29
CA SER A 74 -3.12 10.03 -12.60
C SER A 74 -2.78 11.52 -12.49
N PRO A 75 -3.09 12.34 -13.51
CA PRO A 75 -2.95 13.80 -13.46
C PRO A 75 -4.02 14.48 -12.58
N ILE A 76 -4.77 13.68 -11.80
CA ILE A 76 -5.85 14.12 -10.93
C ILE A 76 -5.35 13.98 -9.50
N ASP A 77 -4.70 15.04 -9.01
CA ASP A 77 -4.41 15.22 -7.59
C ASP A 77 -5.75 15.26 -6.83
N LEU A 78 -6.06 14.18 -6.11
CA LEU A 78 -7.23 14.12 -5.20
C LEU A 78 -7.07 15.07 -4.01
N VAL A 79 -5.85 15.56 -3.76
CA VAL A 79 -5.53 16.62 -2.80
C VAL A 79 -5.15 17.86 -3.61
N PRO A 80 -6.03 18.88 -3.73
CA PRO A 80 -5.65 20.13 -4.36
C PRO A 80 -4.34 20.65 -3.75
N ASP A 81 -3.46 21.21 -4.59
CA ASP A 81 -2.13 21.79 -4.26
C ASP A 81 -2.10 22.85 -3.14
N PHE A 82 -3.19 23.04 -2.40
CA PHE A 82 -3.37 24.03 -1.35
C PHE A 82 -2.68 23.71 -0.02
N ILE A 83 -2.13 22.49 0.18
CA ILE A 83 -1.46 22.13 1.44
C ILE A 83 -0.09 21.51 1.17
N PRO A 84 0.98 22.32 1.07
CA PRO A 84 2.32 21.90 0.63
C PRO A 84 3.00 20.81 1.50
N VAL A 85 2.46 20.49 2.67
CA VAL A 85 2.99 19.48 3.59
C VAL A 85 2.17 18.17 3.57
N LEU A 86 0.91 18.19 3.11
CA LEU A 86 0.03 17.01 3.13
C LEU A 86 0.15 16.14 1.87
N GLY A 87 0.47 16.72 0.71
CA GLY A 87 0.60 15.96 -0.54
C GLY A 87 1.61 14.80 -0.45
N TYR A 88 2.79 15.04 0.14
CA TYR A 88 3.81 14.00 0.34
C TYR A 88 3.44 12.96 1.40
N LEU A 89 2.64 13.35 2.40
CA LEU A 89 2.25 12.44 3.48
C LEU A 89 1.22 11.44 2.97
N ASP A 90 0.33 11.87 2.09
CA ASP A 90 -0.72 11.04 1.52
C ASP A 90 -0.14 9.89 0.69
N ASP A 91 0.83 10.17 -0.19
CA ASP A 91 1.49 9.14 -1.00
C ASP A 91 2.15 8.04 -0.16
N VAL A 92 2.83 8.43 0.92
CA VAL A 92 3.48 7.48 1.85
C VAL A 92 2.43 6.66 2.60
N VAL A 93 1.35 7.30 3.05
CA VAL A 93 0.25 6.62 3.75
C VAL A 93 -0.47 5.64 2.82
N ILE A 94 -0.74 6.05 1.58
CA ILE A 94 -1.39 5.22 0.55
C ILE A 94 -0.49 4.04 0.18
N ALA A 95 0.81 4.24 0.01
CA ALA A 95 1.74 3.15 -0.27
C ALA A 95 1.82 2.13 0.88
N LEU A 96 1.85 2.61 2.13
CA LEU A 96 1.83 1.74 3.32
C LEU A 96 0.50 0.98 3.45
N LEU A 97 -0.62 1.65 3.17
CA LEU A 97 -1.95 1.03 3.14
C LEU A 97 -2.05 -0.04 2.07
N ALA A 98 -1.60 0.25 0.85
CA ALA A 98 -1.60 -0.71 -0.26
C ALA A 98 -0.82 -1.97 0.12
N LEU A 99 0.38 -1.81 0.69
CA LEU A 99 1.17 -2.92 1.20
C LEU A 99 0.45 -3.69 2.31
N ALA A 100 -0.13 -2.98 3.28
CA ALA A 100 -0.92 -3.58 4.35
C ALA A 100 -2.10 -4.41 3.81
N LEU A 101 -2.78 -3.90 2.79
CA LEU A 101 -3.92 -4.55 2.16
C LEU A 101 -3.48 -5.81 1.41
N ILE A 102 -2.35 -5.75 0.69
CA ILE A 102 -1.75 -6.90 0.02
C ILE A 102 -1.44 -8.02 1.02
N ILE A 103 -0.78 -7.70 2.13
CA ILE A 103 -0.40 -8.68 3.16
C ILE A 103 -1.64 -9.25 3.87
N ARG A 104 -2.66 -8.42 4.12
CA ARG A 104 -3.89 -8.84 4.80
C ARG A 104 -4.75 -9.76 3.94
N LEU A 105 -4.85 -9.45 2.65
CA LEU A 105 -5.70 -10.20 1.72
C LEU A 105 -5.00 -11.43 1.12
N THR A 106 -3.68 -11.51 1.27
CA THR A 106 -2.89 -12.68 0.88
C THR A 106 -2.64 -13.57 2.09
N SER A 107 -2.64 -14.88 1.89
CA SER A 107 -2.36 -15.83 2.96
C SER A 107 -0.92 -15.63 3.49
N GLY A 108 -0.75 -15.59 4.82
CA GLY A 108 0.54 -15.33 5.48
C GLY A 108 1.69 -16.23 4.97
N PRO A 109 1.50 -17.56 4.84
CA PRO A 109 2.50 -18.46 4.27
C PRO A 109 2.93 -18.08 2.84
N VAL A 110 2.00 -17.59 2.01
CA VAL A 110 2.29 -17.17 0.62
C VAL A 110 3.13 -15.90 0.62
N VAL A 111 2.81 -14.93 1.48
CA VAL A 111 3.60 -13.70 1.62
C VAL A 111 5.03 -14.00 2.06
N VAL A 112 5.21 -14.90 3.03
CA VAL A 112 6.54 -15.30 3.53
C VAL A 112 7.35 -16.00 2.42
N ASP A 113 6.74 -16.92 1.68
CA ASP A 113 7.38 -17.59 0.53
C ASP A 113 7.81 -16.59 -0.55
N LEU A 114 6.92 -15.68 -0.95
CA LEU A 114 7.23 -14.62 -1.92
C LEU A 114 8.35 -13.70 -1.43
N LEU A 115 8.35 -13.34 -0.15
CA LEU A 115 9.40 -12.53 0.47
C LEU A 115 10.75 -13.25 0.46
N GLN A 116 10.76 -14.55 0.74
CA GLN A 116 11.97 -15.35 0.72
C GLN A 116 12.52 -15.46 -0.71
N ARG A 117 11.67 -15.73 -1.70
CA ARG A 117 12.05 -15.75 -3.12
C ARG A 117 12.60 -14.41 -3.59
N ALA A 118 11.98 -13.29 -3.18
CA ALA A 118 12.47 -11.95 -3.50
C ALA A 118 13.84 -11.66 -2.87
N LYS A 119 14.11 -12.14 -1.65
CA LYS A 119 15.43 -12.03 -1.00
C LYS A 119 16.50 -12.85 -1.73
N LEU A 120 16.14 -14.03 -2.23
CA LEU A 120 17.06 -14.94 -2.91
C LEU A 120 17.40 -14.48 -4.34
N ALA A 121 16.43 -13.97 -5.10
CA ALA A 121 16.65 -13.48 -6.46
C ALA A 121 17.64 -12.29 -6.52
N ASP A 122 17.66 -11.46 -5.47
CA ASP A 122 18.60 -10.34 -5.35
C ASP A 122 19.99 -10.76 -4.82
N ALA A 123 20.17 -12.00 -4.34
CA ALA A 123 21.46 -12.50 -3.85
C ALA A 123 22.35 -13.07 -4.97
N THR A 124 21.78 -13.34 -6.14
CA THR A 124 22.44 -13.93 -7.32
C THR A 124 22.83 -12.90 -8.39
N THR A 125 22.55 -11.61 -8.17
CA THR A 125 22.84 -10.50 -9.11
C THR A 125 23.83 -9.53 -8.49
#